data_AF-A0A2T0IG07-F1
#
_entry.id   AF-A0A2T0IG07-F1
#
_cell.length_a   1.000
_cell.length_b   1.000
_cell.length_c   1.000
_cell.angle_alpha   90.00
_cell.angle_beta   90.00
_cell.angle_gamma   90.00
#
_symmetry.space_group_name_H-M   'P 1'
#
loop_
_entity.id
_entity.type
_entity.pdbx_description
1 polymer ?
#
loop_
_entity_poly.entity_id
_entity_poly.type
_entity_poly.pdbx_seq_one_letter_code
_entity_poly.pdbx_strand_id
1 'polypeptide(L)'
;MLYERKKEKSKKFVAMVCVEMLLLVILISELLYFYADFSSKFWEMKAVDIANVIAQLATAGAFYLGFHQYHRNKRVERQAVLVAECKALILKMIEVIKELKGGLDTDFDNIRYCSIKLGGLGSDFQEFFAELDENVNKGVVRMHWQSMYFGEFIYAMQRLEPGPAIGRCNIRQDYYLSALNAAHKKVVEDDVMEVFERYALFFNVLSDERMRAVRELFGFADIYLLVTFFFEGKYVGDYMYGSMSKLDIRTRAPLVAAIKDSCKFDM
;
A
#
# COMPACT_ATOMS: atom_id res chain seq x y z
N MET A 1 -1.50 19.43 -7.80
CA MET A 1 -2.64 19.76 -8.69
C MET A 1 -3.89 19.11 -8.12
N LEU A 2 -4.81 19.88 -7.54
CA LEU A 2 -5.93 19.37 -6.72
C LEU A 2 -7.27 20.07 -7.02
N TYR A 3 -7.47 20.57 -8.26
CA TYR A 3 -8.58 21.49 -8.54
C TYR A 3 -9.44 21.23 -9.79
N GLU A 4 -9.46 20.02 -10.36
CA GLU A 4 -10.34 19.74 -11.50
C GLU A 4 -11.47 18.72 -11.26
N ARG A 5 -11.43 17.89 -10.22
CA ARG A 5 -12.50 16.90 -9.94
C ARG A 5 -13.72 17.42 -9.16
N LYS A 6 -13.78 18.71 -8.79
CA LYS A 6 -14.81 19.24 -7.88
C LYS A 6 -16.16 19.53 -8.57
N LYS A 7 -16.15 19.89 -9.87
CA LYS A 7 -17.36 20.33 -10.59
C LYS A 7 -18.33 19.19 -10.94
N GLU A 8 -17.83 18.00 -11.24
CA GLU A 8 -18.66 16.87 -11.66
C GLU A 8 -19.32 16.14 -10.47
N LYS A 9 -18.61 16.04 -9.33
CA LYS A 9 -19.19 15.54 -8.06
C LYS A 9 -20.26 16.48 -7.50
N SER A 10 -20.09 17.80 -7.66
CA SER A 10 -21.06 18.79 -7.18
C SER A 10 -22.41 18.70 -7.89
N LYS A 11 -22.44 18.52 -9.22
CA LYS A 11 -23.70 18.37 -9.97
C LYS A 11 -24.45 17.08 -9.63
N LYS A 12 -23.74 15.96 -9.46
CA LYS A 12 -24.34 14.68 -9.03
C LYS A 12 -24.90 14.75 -7.60
N PHE A 13 -24.20 15.45 -6.70
CA PHE A 13 -24.68 15.67 -5.33
C PHE A 13 -25.94 16.55 -5.30
N VAL A 14 -25.97 17.66 -6.06
CA VAL A 14 -27.15 18.54 -6.12
C VAL A 14 -28.36 17.82 -6.73
N ALA A 15 -28.16 17.04 -7.80
CA ALA A 15 -29.25 16.25 -8.39
C ALA A 15 -29.80 15.20 -7.42
N MET A 16 -28.94 14.52 -6.66
CA MET A 16 -29.35 13.56 -5.63
C MET A 16 -30.16 14.23 -4.51
N VAL A 17 -29.72 15.37 -4.01
CA VAL A 17 -30.44 16.16 -2.99
C VAL A 17 -31.81 16.64 -3.51
N CYS A 18 -31.90 17.07 -4.77
CA CYS A 18 -33.19 17.46 -5.36
C CYS A 18 -34.17 16.28 -5.48
N VAL A 19 -33.69 15.09 -5.85
CA VAL A 19 -34.52 13.88 -5.92
C VAL A 19 -34.98 13.46 -4.53
N GLU A 20 -34.09 13.47 -3.53
CA GLU A 20 -34.45 13.18 -2.13
C GLU A 20 -35.51 14.15 -1.60
N MET A 21 -35.34 15.46 -1.84
CA MET A 21 -36.33 16.47 -1.46
C MET A 21 -37.69 16.25 -2.14
N LEU A 22 -37.70 15.88 -3.41
CA LEU A 22 -38.94 15.66 -4.17
C LEU A 22 -39.67 14.40 -3.68
N LEU A 23 -38.93 13.32 -3.38
CA LEU A 23 -39.49 12.12 -2.74
C LEU A 23 -40.04 12.42 -1.35
N LEU A 24 -39.37 13.29 -0.58
CA LEU A 24 -39.80 13.67 0.76
C LEU A 24 -41.07 14.54 0.72
N VAL A 25 -41.19 15.44 -0.27
CA VAL A 25 -42.42 16.21 -0.52
C VAL A 25 -43.57 15.30 -0.93
N ILE A 26 -43.34 14.32 -1.83
CA ILE A 26 -44.35 13.33 -2.21
C ILE A 26 -44.79 12.54 -0.97
N LEU A 27 -43.85 12.04 -0.17
CA LEU A 27 -44.14 11.30 1.05
C LEU A 27 -44.95 12.14 2.05
N ILE A 28 -44.59 13.41 2.26
CA ILE A 28 -45.34 14.33 3.13
C ILE A 28 -46.74 14.59 2.57
N SER A 29 -46.87 14.78 1.25
CA SER A 29 -48.18 15.01 0.61
C SER A 29 -49.11 13.80 0.73
N GLU A 30 -48.57 12.59 0.55
CA GLU A 30 -49.27 11.33 0.76
C GLU A 30 -49.65 11.14 2.23
N LEU A 31 -48.74 11.42 3.18
CA LEU A 31 -49.03 11.37 4.62
C LEU A 31 -50.07 12.39 5.06
N LEU A 32 -50.07 13.60 4.48
CA LEU A 32 -51.08 14.64 4.73
C LEU A 32 -52.43 14.26 4.13
N TYR A 33 -52.46 13.69 2.93
CA TYR A 33 -53.68 13.16 2.32
C TYR A 33 -54.25 12.00 3.14
N PHE A 34 -53.39 11.07 3.57
CA PHE A 34 -53.74 10.01 4.51
C PHE A 34 -54.29 10.60 5.80
N TYR A 35 -53.63 11.58 6.42
CA TYR A 35 -54.08 12.21 7.67
C TYR A 35 -55.43 12.92 7.53
N ALA A 36 -55.66 13.65 6.44
CA ALA A 36 -56.92 14.34 6.18
C ALA A 36 -58.10 13.36 6.03
N ASP A 37 -57.95 12.31 5.21
CA ASP A 37 -58.99 11.29 5.00
C ASP A 37 -59.13 10.36 6.22
N PHE A 38 -58.02 10.03 6.88
CA PHE A 38 -57.96 9.22 8.10
C PHE A 38 -58.64 9.93 9.28
N SER A 39 -58.46 11.23 9.48
CA SER A 39 -59.11 11.95 10.59
C SER A 39 -60.65 11.89 10.54
N SER A 40 -61.22 11.80 9.34
CA SER A 40 -62.67 11.71 9.12
C SER A 40 -63.23 10.28 9.25
N LYS A 41 -62.43 9.25 8.98
CA LYS A 41 -62.82 7.82 8.96
C LYS A 41 -62.22 6.97 10.09
N PHE A 42 -61.33 7.54 10.91
CA PHE A 42 -60.62 6.82 11.96
C PHE A 42 -61.56 6.16 12.98
N TRP A 43 -62.69 6.81 13.26
CA TRP A 43 -63.70 6.30 14.18
C TRP A 43 -64.60 5.19 13.57
N GLU A 44 -64.51 4.95 12.26
CA GLU A 44 -65.25 3.90 11.53
C GLU A 44 -64.38 2.66 11.19
N MET A 45 -63.06 2.72 11.43
CA MET A 45 -62.13 1.64 11.12
C MET A 45 -62.34 0.43 12.03
N LYS A 46 -62.55 -0.76 11.45
CA LYS A 46 -62.62 -2.00 12.24
C LYS A 46 -61.22 -2.31 12.78
N ALA A 47 -61.14 -2.87 13.99
CA ALA A 47 -59.88 -3.28 14.61
C ALA A 47 -59.02 -4.19 13.70
N VAL A 48 -59.66 -4.95 12.81
CA VAL A 48 -59.03 -5.82 11.80
C VAL A 48 -58.25 -5.00 10.75
N ASP A 49 -58.75 -3.83 10.35
CA ASP A 49 -58.09 -2.98 9.35
C ASP A 49 -56.85 -2.31 9.92
N ILE A 50 -56.92 -1.86 11.18
CA ILE A 50 -55.76 -1.35 11.92
C ILE A 50 -54.70 -2.46 12.07
N ALA A 51 -55.12 -3.68 12.43
CA ALA A 51 -54.22 -4.82 12.53
C ALA A 51 -53.56 -5.17 11.18
N ASN A 52 -54.30 -5.10 10.07
CA ASN A 52 -53.77 -5.33 8.73
C ASN A 52 -52.74 -4.28 8.32
N VAL A 53 -52.99 -2.99 8.61
CA VAL A 53 -52.02 -1.91 8.32
C VAL A 53 -50.75 -2.08 9.16
N ILE A 54 -50.88 -2.40 10.45
CA ILE A 54 -49.72 -2.69 11.32
C ILE A 54 -48.93 -3.90 10.80
N ALA A 55 -49.61 -4.96 10.36
CA ALA A 55 -48.97 -6.15 9.81
C ALA A 55 -48.20 -5.86 8.51
N GLN A 56 -48.78 -5.02 7.63
CA GLN A 56 -48.12 -4.59 6.39
C GLN A 56 -46.90 -3.71 6.66
N LEU A 57 -46.99 -2.76 7.61
CA LEU A 57 -45.85 -1.94 8.04
C LEU A 57 -44.74 -2.79 8.67
N ALA A 58 -45.09 -3.76 9.51
CA ALA A 58 -44.13 -4.69 10.10
C ALA A 58 -43.43 -5.55 9.04
N THR A 59 -44.17 -6.01 8.03
CA THR A 59 -43.63 -6.80 6.91
C THR A 59 -42.70 -5.96 6.04
N ALA A 60 -43.08 -4.73 5.69
CA ALA A 60 -42.22 -3.79 4.97
C ALA A 60 -40.94 -3.48 5.77
N GLY A 61 -41.06 -3.28 7.08
CA GLY A 61 -39.92 -3.09 7.99
C GLY A 61 -38.99 -4.31 8.03
N ALA A 62 -39.54 -5.52 8.08
CA ALA A 62 -38.77 -6.77 8.06
C ALA A 62 -38.00 -6.94 6.74
N PHE A 63 -38.63 -6.63 5.58
CA PHE A 63 -37.95 -6.64 4.29
C PHE A 63 -36.84 -5.59 4.19
N TYR A 64 -37.09 -4.37 4.67
CA TYR A 64 -36.07 -3.32 4.70
C TYR A 64 -34.87 -3.72 5.57
N LEU A 65 -35.12 -4.24 6.77
CA LEU A 65 -34.07 -4.74 7.65
C LEU A 65 -33.31 -5.92 7.03
N GLY A 66 -34.02 -6.85 6.38
CA GLY A 66 -33.41 -7.97 5.66
C GLY A 66 -32.50 -7.52 4.52
N PHE A 67 -32.94 -6.57 3.71
CA PHE A 67 -32.14 -5.97 2.63
C PHE A 67 -30.91 -5.25 3.16
N HIS A 68 -31.08 -4.44 4.22
CA HIS A 68 -29.98 -3.73 4.87
C HIS A 68 -28.95 -4.71 5.48
N GLN A 69 -29.40 -5.78 6.12
CA GLN A 69 -28.53 -6.83 6.65
C GLN A 69 -27.78 -7.57 5.54
N TYR A 70 -28.45 -7.90 4.43
CA TYR A 70 -27.82 -8.55 3.28
C TYR A 70 -26.65 -7.73 2.73
N HIS A 71 -26.87 -6.44 2.47
CA HIS A 71 -25.81 -5.54 1.99
C HIS A 71 -24.66 -5.41 3.00
N ARG A 72 -24.99 -5.32 4.29
CA ARG A 72 -23.97 -5.28 5.35
C ARG A 72 -23.14 -6.56 5.38
N ASN A 73 -23.77 -7.72 5.31
CA ASN A 73 -23.08 -9.02 5.35
C ASN A 73 -22.17 -9.21 4.14
N LYS A 74 -22.64 -8.85 2.93
CA LYS A 74 -21.82 -8.92 1.71
C LYS A 74 -20.58 -8.02 1.79
N ARG A 75 -20.70 -6.84 2.40
CA ARG A 75 -19.55 -5.95 2.63
C ARG A 75 -18.56 -6.57 3.62
N VAL A 76 -19.04 -7.13 4.72
CA VAL A 76 -18.19 -7.81 5.72
C VAL A 76 -17.45 -8.99 5.10
N GLU A 77 -18.15 -9.81 4.30
CA GLU A 77 -17.56 -10.96 3.59
C GLU A 77 -16.47 -10.50 2.61
N ARG A 78 -16.75 -9.49 1.79
CA ARG A 78 -15.74 -8.92 0.88
C ARG A 78 -14.50 -8.41 1.63
N GLN A 79 -14.71 -7.69 2.73
CA GLN A 79 -13.60 -7.18 3.55
C GLN A 79 -12.79 -8.33 4.18
N ALA A 80 -13.44 -9.41 4.62
CA ALA A 80 -12.75 -10.58 5.14
C ALA A 80 -11.85 -11.25 4.09
N VAL A 81 -12.32 -11.38 2.85
CA VAL A 81 -11.53 -11.92 1.73
C VAL A 81 -10.32 -11.03 1.44
N LEU A 82 -10.52 -9.70 1.31
CA LEU A 82 -9.43 -8.76 1.07
C LEU A 82 -8.34 -8.82 2.16
N VAL A 83 -8.75 -8.93 3.43
CA VAL A 83 -7.81 -9.07 4.56
C VAL A 83 -7.02 -10.38 4.46
N ALA A 84 -7.68 -11.49 4.11
CA ALA A 84 -7.02 -12.77 3.95
C ALA A 84 -5.98 -12.72 2.82
N GLU A 85 -6.32 -12.13 1.68
CA GLU A 85 -5.40 -11.96 0.55
C GLU A 85 -4.21 -11.08 0.91
N CYS A 86 -4.44 -9.93 1.56
CA CYS A 86 -3.35 -9.08 2.04
C CYS A 86 -2.38 -9.83 2.97
N LYS A 87 -2.90 -10.64 3.90
CA LYS A 87 -2.07 -11.46 4.79
C LYS A 87 -1.30 -12.53 4.03
N ALA A 88 -1.93 -13.18 3.05
CA ALA A 88 -1.27 -14.18 2.21
C ALA A 88 -0.14 -13.57 1.37
N LEU A 89 -0.34 -12.37 0.81
CA LEU A 89 0.70 -11.64 0.08
C LEU A 89 1.87 -11.26 1.00
N ILE A 90 1.60 -10.80 2.22
CA ILE A 90 2.66 -10.52 3.20
C ILE A 90 3.48 -11.78 3.51
N LEU A 91 2.84 -12.95 3.67
CA LEU A 91 3.55 -14.21 3.89
C LEU A 91 4.44 -14.58 2.70
N LYS A 92 3.93 -14.43 1.46
CA LYS A 92 4.72 -14.63 0.24
C LYS A 92 5.91 -13.67 0.15
N MET A 93 5.73 -12.41 0.56
CA MET A 93 6.84 -11.45 0.63
C MET A 93 7.91 -11.93 1.61
N ILE A 94 7.52 -12.41 2.80
CA ILE A 94 8.45 -12.96 3.79
C ILE A 94 9.22 -14.15 3.20
N GLU A 95 8.56 -15.04 2.47
CA GLU A 95 9.22 -16.17 1.79
C GLU A 95 10.26 -15.68 0.78
N VAL A 96 9.92 -14.72 -0.08
CA VAL A 96 10.87 -14.13 -1.04
C VAL A 96 12.02 -13.39 -0.34
N ILE A 97 11.76 -12.72 0.78
CA ILE A 97 12.80 -12.08 1.60
C ILE A 97 13.77 -13.13 2.16
N LYS A 98 13.27 -14.29 2.58
CA LYS A 98 14.11 -15.39 3.08
C LYS A 98 14.95 -16.05 2.00
N GLU A 99 14.54 -15.95 0.73
CA GLU A 99 15.34 -16.38 -0.43
C GLU A 99 16.50 -15.40 -0.74
N LEU A 100 16.49 -14.20 -0.15
CA LEU A 100 17.51 -13.18 -0.39
C LEU A 100 18.83 -13.58 0.29
N LYS A 101 19.88 -13.73 -0.51
CA LYS A 101 21.22 -14.10 -0.05
C LYS A 101 21.98 -12.85 0.40
N GLY A 102 22.29 -12.77 1.69
CA GLY A 102 23.01 -11.67 2.32
C GLY A 102 24.41 -12.04 2.81
N GLY A 103 25.23 -11.04 3.13
CA GLY A 103 26.60 -11.21 3.63
C GLY A 103 27.53 -11.79 2.57
N LEU A 104 28.26 -12.84 2.92
CA LEU A 104 29.21 -13.51 2.02
C LEU A 104 28.55 -14.15 0.79
N ASP A 105 27.23 -14.37 0.85
CA ASP A 105 26.47 -14.96 -0.23
C ASP A 105 25.76 -13.93 -1.11
N THR A 106 25.99 -12.63 -0.91
CA THR A 106 25.33 -11.59 -1.71
C THR A 106 25.63 -11.71 -3.21
N ASP A 107 24.57 -11.65 -4.01
CA ASP A 107 24.59 -11.89 -5.45
C ASP A 107 23.64 -10.91 -6.15
N PHE A 108 24.11 -10.21 -7.19
CA PHE A 108 23.29 -9.26 -7.93
C PHE A 108 22.12 -9.93 -8.66
N ASP A 109 22.28 -11.15 -9.17
CA ASP A 109 21.18 -11.84 -9.86
C ASP A 109 20.08 -12.25 -8.87
N ASN A 110 20.46 -12.70 -7.68
CA ASN A 110 19.50 -12.99 -6.61
C ASN A 110 18.80 -11.71 -6.11
N ILE A 111 19.55 -10.60 -5.92
CA ILE A 111 18.96 -9.31 -5.58
C ILE A 111 17.95 -8.90 -6.65
N ARG A 112 18.30 -9.04 -7.94
CA ARG A 112 17.45 -8.68 -9.08
C ARG A 112 16.14 -9.45 -9.03
N TYR A 113 16.24 -10.78 -8.96
CA TYR A 113 15.11 -11.68 -8.91
C TYR A 113 14.18 -11.39 -7.72
N CYS A 114 14.73 -11.27 -6.52
CA CYS A 114 13.96 -10.96 -5.32
C CYS A 114 13.33 -9.58 -5.40
N SER A 115 14.03 -8.57 -5.94
CA SER A 115 13.50 -7.21 -6.09
C SER A 115 12.30 -7.14 -7.03
N ILE A 116 12.38 -7.82 -8.18
CA ILE A 116 11.27 -7.91 -9.14
C ILE A 116 10.06 -8.59 -8.49
N LYS A 117 10.26 -9.73 -7.83
CA LYS A 117 9.19 -10.46 -7.15
C LYS A 117 8.54 -9.64 -6.04
N LEU A 118 9.35 -9.02 -5.18
CA LEU A 118 8.85 -8.19 -4.09
C LEU A 118 8.11 -6.95 -4.61
N GLY A 119 8.62 -6.33 -5.68
CA GLY A 119 7.94 -5.23 -6.36
C GLY A 119 6.57 -5.62 -6.90
N GLY A 120 6.46 -6.78 -7.56
CA GLY A 120 5.18 -7.32 -8.03
C GLY A 120 4.20 -7.60 -6.89
N LEU A 121 4.63 -8.32 -5.85
CA LEU A 121 3.81 -8.57 -4.67
C LEU A 121 3.39 -7.27 -3.98
N GLY A 122 4.28 -6.27 -3.94
CA GLY A 122 4.02 -4.96 -3.34
C GLY A 122 2.94 -4.19 -4.09
N SER A 123 2.92 -4.31 -5.42
CA SER A 123 1.87 -3.77 -6.27
C SER A 123 0.53 -4.43 -5.99
N ASP A 124 0.47 -5.75 -6.02
CA ASP A 124 -0.75 -6.52 -5.76
C ASP A 124 -1.31 -6.21 -4.36
N PHE A 125 -0.42 -6.15 -3.36
CA PHE A 125 -0.80 -5.80 -2.00
C PHE A 125 -1.44 -4.41 -1.93
N GLN A 126 -0.87 -3.42 -2.62
CA GLN A 126 -1.43 -2.07 -2.62
C GLN A 126 -2.85 -2.04 -3.19
N GLU A 127 -3.10 -2.79 -4.27
CA GLU A 127 -4.42 -2.84 -4.89
C GLU A 127 -5.48 -3.38 -3.93
N PHE A 128 -5.19 -4.47 -3.22
CA PHE A 128 -6.11 -5.02 -2.22
C PHE A 128 -6.23 -4.13 -0.98
N PHE A 129 -5.12 -3.56 -0.51
CA PHE A 129 -5.09 -2.72 0.68
C PHE A 129 -5.86 -1.41 0.50
N ALA A 130 -5.79 -0.81 -0.68
CA ALA A 130 -6.53 0.41 -1.01
C ALA A 130 -8.06 0.22 -0.98
N GLU A 131 -8.55 -1.00 -1.22
CA GLU A 131 -9.97 -1.38 -1.18
C GLU A 131 -10.47 -1.74 0.23
N LEU A 132 -9.57 -1.82 1.23
CA LEU A 132 -9.96 -2.05 2.62
C LEU A 132 -10.61 -0.81 3.23
N ASP A 133 -11.71 -1.03 3.93
CA ASP A 133 -12.38 0.00 4.71
C ASP A 133 -11.51 0.41 5.90
N GLU A 134 -11.49 1.70 6.23
CA GLU A 134 -10.76 2.22 7.39
C GLU A 134 -11.42 1.73 8.69
N ASN A 135 -10.91 0.62 9.23
CA ASN A 135 -11.40 -0.05 10.42
C ASN A 135 -10.30 -0.92 11.05
N VAL A 136 -10.66 -1.71 12.07
CA VAL A 136 -9.76 -2.62 12.78
C VAL A 136 -9.05 -3.59 11.83
N ASN A 137 -9.72 -4.09 10.79
CA ASN A 137 -9.12 -5.03 9.85
C ASN A 137 -7.98 -4.41 9.06
N LYS A 138 -8.15 -3.19 8.55
CA LYS A 138 -7.08 -2.46 7.87
C LYS A 138 -5.92 -2.16 8.83
N GLY A 139 -6.23 -1.84 10.09
CA GLY A 139 -5.24 -1.73 11.18
C GLY A 139 -4.43 -3.01 11.39
N VAL A 140 -5.08 -4.18 11.42
CA VAL A 140 -4.39 -5.48 11.53
C VAL A 140 -3.46 -5.72 10.34
N VAL A 141 -3.90 -5.42 9.12
CA VAL A 141 -3.06 -5.55 7.94
C VAL A 141 -1.84 -4.63 8.00
N ARG A 142 -1.99 -3.38 8.46
CA ARG A 142 -0.85 -2.45 8.71
C ARG A 142 0.15 -3.04 9.71
N MET A 143 -0.32 -3.64 10.81
CA MET A 143 0.55 -4.27 11.79
C MET A 143 1.35 -5.43 11.20
N HIS A 144 0.71 -6.29 10.38
CA HIS A 144 1.42 -7.38 9.70
C HIS A 144 2.44 -6.86 8.68
N TRP A 145 2.09 -5.81 7.92
CA TRP A 145 3.01 -5.17 6.99
C TRP A 145 4.22 -4.58 7.72
N GLN A 146 3.99 -3.83 8.80
CA GLN A 146 5.03 -3.26 9.65
C GLN A 146 5.95 -4.33 10.24
N SER A 147 5.38 -5.43 10.71
CA SER A 147 6.14 -6.56 11.25
C SER A 147 7.04 -7.20 10.19
N MET A 148 6.51 -7.48 9.00
CA MET A 148 7.30 -7.97 7.86
C MET A 148 8.39 -6.96 7.47
N TYR A 149 8.04 -5.69 7.36
CA TYR A 149 8.95 -4.65 6.92
C TYR A 149 10.13 -4.49 7.89
N PHE A 150 9.87 -4.24 9.17
CA PHE A 150 10.93 -3.98 10.14
C PHE A 150 11.62 -5.25 10.65
N GLY A 151 10.90 -6.37 10.73
CA GLY A 151 11.42 -7.63 11.27
C GLY A 151 12.18 -8.47 10.24
N GLU A 152 11.73 -8.50 8.99
CA GLU A 152 12.28 -9.38 7.95
C GLU A 152 12.99 -8.56 6.87
N PHE A 153 12.27 -7.63 6.24
CA PHE A 153 12.75 -6.93 5.04
C PHE A 153 13.96 -6.03 5.32
N ILE A 154 13.87 -5.12 6.29
CA ILE A 154 14.98 -4.23 6.65
C ILE A 154 16.21 -5.03 7.06
N TYR A 155 16.02 -6.08 7.86
CA TYR A 155 17.11 -6.93 8.30
C TYR A 155 17.83 -7.59 7.11
N ALA A 156 17.07 -8.15 6.16
CA ALA A 156 17.64 -8.76 4.96
C ALA A 156 18.37 -7.73 4.08
N MET A 157 17.77 -6.56 3.87
CA MET A 157 18.36 -5.49 3.05
C MET A 157 19.64 -4.91 3.65
N GLN A 158 19.71 -4.80 4.97
CA GLN A 158 20.91 -4.33 5.66
C GLN A 158 22.04 -5.38 5.65
N ARG A 159 21.78 -6.65 5.35
CA ARG A 159 22.82 -7.67 5.23
C ARG A 159 23.46 -7.74 3.85
N LEU A 160 22.94 -7.04 2.85
CA LEU A 160 23.49 -7.05 1.51
C LEU A 160 24.85 -6.33 1.46
N GLU A 161 25.84 -6.99 0.86
CA GLU A 161 27.20 -6.47 0.70
C GLU A 161 27.61 -6.46 -0.78
N PRO A 162 28.15 -5.35 -1.32
CA PRO A 162 28.57 -5.29 -2.72
C PRO A 162 29.79 -6.17 -3.01
N GLY A 163 30.70 -6.37 -2.04
CA GLY A 163 31.97 -7.07 -2.27
C GLY A 163 31.81 -8.49 -2.81
N PRO A 164 31.06 -9.37 -2.12
CA PRO A 164 30.79 -10.72 -2.60
C PRO A 164 30.07 -10.76 -3.95
N ALA A 165 29.16 -9.80 -4.21
CA ALA A 165 28.45 -9.72 -5.47
C ALA A 165 29.38 -9.29 -6.63
N ILE A 166 30.20 -8.26 -6.42
CA ILE A 166 31.20 -7.80 -7.40
C ILE A 166 32.21 -8.89 -7.72
N GLY A 167 32.64 -9.67 -6.71
CA GLY A 167 33.56 -10.80 -6.90
C GLY A 167 33.03 -11.87 -7.86
N ARG A 168 31.70 -11.97 -8.03
CA ARG A 168 31.03 -12.90 -8.96
C ARG A 168 30.88 -12.34 -10.37
N CYS A 169 31.14 -11.05 -10.58
CA CYS A 169 31.04 -10.36 -11.88
C CYS A 169 32.32 -10.38 -12.71
N ASN A 170 33.29 -11.27 -12.42
CA ASN A 170 34.59 -11.34 -13.10
C ASN A 170 35.40 -10.02 -13.10
N ILE A 171 35.16 -9.15 -12.12
CA ILE A 171 35.96 -7.93 -11.93
C ILE A 171 37.29 -8.30 -11.28
N ARG A 172 38.37 -7.68 -11.75
CA ARG A 172 39.69 -7.87 -11.13
C ARG A 172 39.68 -7.38 -9.69
N GLN A 173 40.23 -8.19 -8.79
CA GLN A 173 40.23 -7.90 -7.35
C GLN A 173 40.98 -6.60 -6.99
N ASP A 174 42.05 -6.27 -7.71
CA ASP A 174 42.80 -5.02 -7.52
C ASP A 174 41.98 -3.77 -7.86
N TYR A 175 41.09 -3.86 -8.85
CA TYR A 175 40.18 -2.77 -9.19
C TYR A 175 39.14 -2.56 -8.09
N TYR A 176 38.57 -3.65 -7.56
CA TYR A 176 37.64 -3.56 -6.44
C TYR A 176 38.29 -2.97 -5.19
N LEU A 177 39.47 -3.45 -4.79
CA LEU A 177 40.18 -2.95 -3.62
C LEU A 177 40.55 -1.46 -3.76
N SER A 178 40.97 -1.05 -4.95
CA SER A 178 41.30 0.36 -5.19
C SER A 178 40.06 1.27 -5.19
N ALA A 179 38.92 0.81 -5.73
CA ALA A 179 37.65 1.53 -5.65
C ALA A 179 37.17 1.63 -4.19
N LEU A 180 37.29 0.55 -3.42
CA LEU A 180 36.95 0.51 -2.00
C LEU A 180 37.79 1.47 -1.16
N ASN A 181 39.11 1.50 -1.37
CA ASN A 181 40.00 2.43 -0.68
C ASN A 181 39.69 3.90 -1.02
N ALA A 182 39.40 4.19 -2.30
CA ALA A 182 39.00 5.52 -2.73
C ALA A 182 37.66 5.94 -2.10
N ALA A 183 36.69 5.02 -2.04
CA ALA A 183 35.41 5.25 -1.38
C ALA A 183 35.57 5.54 0.12
N HIS A 184 36.39 4.77 0.83
CA HIS A 184 36.68 5.03 2.25
C HIS A 184 37.29 6.41 2.47
N LYS A 185 38.30 6.78 1.66
CA LYS A 185 38.94 8.10 1.76
C LYS A 185 37.92 9.22 1.58
N LYS A 186 37.04 9.09 0.58
CA LYS A 186 36.01 10.08 0.27
C LYS A 186 34.95 10.19 1.37
N VAL A 187 34.50 9.07 1.94
CA VAL A 187 33.54 9.07 3.07
C VAL A 187 34.10 9.82 4.28
N VAL A 188 35.40 9.65 4.56
CA VAL A 188 36.09 10.37 5.65
C VAL A 188 36.30 11.85 5.30
N GLU A 189 36.68 12.17 4.07
CA GLU A 189 36.87 13.55 3.61
C GLU A 189 35.57 14.35 3.59
N ASP A 190 34.45 13.72 3.24
CA ASP A 190 33.13 14.32 3.15
C ASP A 190 32.41 14.43 4.52
N ASP A 191 33.02 13.94 5.61
CA ASP A 191 32.45 13.90 6.97
C ASP A 191 31.01 13.33 7.00
N VAL A 192 30.82 12.20 6.31
CA VAL A 192 29.50 11.58 6.15
C VAL A 192 28.98 11.11 7.51
N MET A 193 27.75 11.51 7.88
CA MET A 193 27.10 11.02 9.09
C MET A 193 27.07 9.48 9.13
N GLU A 194 27.39 8.90 10.30
CA GLU A 194 27.51 7.44 10.54
C GLU A 194 26.35 6.63 9.93
N VAL A 195 25.12 7.11 10.09
CA VAL A 195 23.90 6.44 9.59
C VAL A 195 23.86 6.26 8.05
N PHE A 196 24.63 7.06 7.31
CA PHE A 196 24.72 7.02 5.85
C PHE A 196 26.06 6.46 5.33
N GLU A 197 27.02 6.13 6.19
CA GLU A 197 28.35 5.66 5.78
C GLU A 197 28.29 4.46 4.84
N ARG A 198 27.50 3.44 5.18
CA ARG A 198 27.37 2.23 4.34
C ARG A 198 26.83 2.57 2.95
N TYR A 199 25.81 3.42 2.88
CA TYR A 199 25.27 3.87 1.60
C TYR A 199 26.32 4.65 0.81
N ALA A 200 27.00 5.62 1.43
CA ALA A 200 27.99 6.46 0.77
C ALA A 200 29.17 5.62 0.25
N LEU A 201 29.62 4.64 1.03
CA LEU A 201 30.66 3.70 0.63
C LEU A 201 30.22 2.86 -0.57
N PHE A 202 29.04 2.23 -0.51
CA PHE A 202 28.52 1.41 -1.60
C PHE A 202 28.30 2.24 -2.87
N PHE A 203 27.76 3.45 -2.74
CA PHE A 203 27.55 4.36 -3.86
C PHE A 203 28.86 4.79 -4.50
N ASN A 204 29.87 5.16 -3.71
CA ASN A 204 31.18 5.57 -4.25
C ASN A 204 31.92 4.40 -4.92
N VAL A 205 31.83 3.18 -4.36
CA VAL A 205 32.37 1.97 -5.02
C VAL A 205 31.67 1.73 -6.34
N LEU A 206 30.33 1.69 -6.34
CA LEU A 206 29.56 1.42 -7.55
C LEU A 206 29.72 2.53 -8.59
N SER A 207 29.96 3.78 -8.20
CA SER A 207 30.16 4.92 -9.11
C SER A 207 31.56 5.00 -9.71
N ASP A 208 32.52 4.20 -9.24
CA ASP A 208 33.86 4.16 -9.79
C ASP A 208 33.86 3.68 -11.25
N GLU A 209 34.63 4.32 -12.14
CA GLU A 209 34.69 3.95 -13.57
C GLU A 209 35.06 2.48 -13.78
N ARG A 210 35.87 1.90 -12.91
CA ARG A 210 36.27 0.49 -12.97
C ARG A 210 35.13 -0.48 -12.67
N MET A 211 34.06 0.00 -12.04
CA MET A 211 32.84 -0.77 -11.74
C MET A 211 31.75 -0.60 -12.80
N ARG A 212 32.04 0.05 -13.94
CA ARG A 212 31.06 0.29 -15.01
C ARG A 212 30.38 -1.00 -15.48
N ALA A 213 31.14 -2.07 -15.72
CA ALA A 213 30.58 -3.35 -16.14
C ALA A 213 29.61 -3.95 -15.11
N VAL A 214 29.84 -3.74 -13.81
CA VAL A 214 28.92 -4.18 -12.75
C VAL A 214 27.62 -3.37 -12.78
N ARG A 215 27.72 -2.04 -12.93
CA ARG A 215 26.54 -1.17 -13.03
C ARG A 215 25.66 -1.54 -14.23
N GLU A 216 26.26 -1.94 -15.34
CA GLU A 216 25.53 -2.31 -16.56
C GLU A 216 24.77 -3.65 -16.44
N LEU A 217 25.11 -4.50 -15.46
CA LEU A 217 24.39 -5.76 -15.22
C LEU A 217 23.03 -5.57 -14.54
N PHE A 218 22.84 -4.44 -13.86
CA PHE A 218 21.68 -4.22 -12.99
C PHE A 218 21.02 -2.88 -13.31
N GLY A 219 19.80 -2.91 -13.83
CA GLY A 219 19.07 -1.72 -14.21
C GLY A 219 18.23 -1.15 -13.07
N PHE A 220 17.99 0.17 -13.09
CA PHE A 220 17.00 0.77 -12.16
C PHE A 220 15.62 0.15 -12.31
N ALA A 221 15.23 -0.24 -13.54
CA ALA A 221 13.96 -0.92 -13.81
C ALA A 221 13.77 -2.19 -12.97
N ASP A 222 14.85 -2.88 -12.61
CA ASP A 222 14.81 -4.12 -11.83
C ASP A 222 14.45 -3.90 -10.36
N ILE A 223 14.70 -2.70 -9.83
CA ILE A 223 14.39 -2.32 -8.44
C ILE A 223 13.29 -1.26 -8.33
N TYR A 224 12.83 -0.70 -9.44
CA TYR A 224 11.89 0.41 -9.45
C TYR A 224 10.64 0.11 -8.61
N LEU A 225 9.95 -1.00 -8.90
CA LEU A 225 8.73 -1.37 -8.18
C LEU A 225 8.99 -1.66 -6.70
N LEU A 226 10.12 -2.27 -6.37
CA LEU A 226 10.52 -2.47 -4.98
C LEU A 226 10.66 -1.11 -4.27
N VAL A 227 11.39 -0.18 -4.87
CA VAL A 227 11.60 1.17 -4.31
C VAL A 227 10.25 1.88 -4.11
N THR A 228 9.38 1.82 -5.11
CA THR A 228 8.07 2.46 -5.07
C THR A 228 7.17 1.90 -3.98
N PHE A 229 7.04 0.58 -3.86
CA PHE A 229 6.08 0.00 -2.91
C PHE A 229 6.63 -0.20 -1.49
N PHE A 230 7.95 -0.13 -1.29
CA PHE A 230 8.56 -0.33 0.03
C PHE A 230 9.17 0.95 0.63
N PHE A 231 9.44 1.99 -0.15
CA PHE A 231 10.09 3.21 0.36
C PHE A 231 9.37 4.52 0.01
N GLU A 232 8.60 4.60 -1.08
CA GLU A 232 7.93 5.87 -1.43
C GLU A 232 6.75 6.18 -0.52
N GLY A 233 6.80 7.34 0.13
CA GLY A 233 5.77 7.77 1.09
C GLY A 233 4.35 7.85 0.53
N LYS A 234 4.18 8.01 -0.80
CA LYS A 234 2.86 7.99 -1.44
C LYS A 234 2.13 6.67 -1.23
N TYR A 235 2.87 5.55 -1.24
CA TYR A 235 2.32 4.21 -1.07
C TYR A 235 2.45 3.77 0.38
N VAL A 236 3.65 3.92 0.93
CA VAL A 236 3.98 3.39 2.25
C VAL A 236 3.36 4.20 3.39
N GLY A 237 2.99 5.47 3.15
CA GLY A 237 2.41 6.34 4.17
C GLY A 237 1.08 5.82 4.74
N ASP A 238 0.30 5.07 3.97
CA ASP A 238 -0.93 4.44 4.48
C ASP A 238 -0.62 3.14 5.24
N TYR A 239 0.46 2.42 4.89
CA TYR A 239 0.87 1.20 5.60
C TYR A 239 1.56 1.52 6.94
N MET A 240 2.31 2.62 6.97
CA MET A 240 3.21 3.03 8.05
C MET A 240 2.68 4.30 8.70
N TYR A 241 1.91 4.16 9.78
CA TYR A 241 1.29 5.33 10.40
C TYR A 241 2.31 6.19 11.17
N GLY A 242 2.14 7.52 11.11
CA GLY A 242 2.91 8.48 11.91
C GLY A 242 4.39 8.54 11.52
N SER A 243 5.28 8.47 12.50
CA SER A 243 6.74 8.59 12.31
C SER A 243 7.35 7.46 11.49
N MET A 244 6.69 6.29 11.41
CA MET A 244 7.16 5.14 10.63
C MET A 244 7.07 5.36 9.12
N SER A 245 6.29 6.34 8.64
CA SER A 245 6.19 6.70 7.21
C SER A 245 7.45 7.38 6.65
N LYS A 246 8.31 7.92 7.52
CA LYS A 246 9.53 8.65 7.11
C LYS A 246 10.68 7.67 6.89
N LEU A 247 10.59 6.91 5.81
CA LEU A 247 11.56 5.91 5.45
C LEU A 247 12.64 6.51 4.55
N ASP A 248 13.91 6.33 4.92
CA ASP A 248 15.05 6.68 4.08
C ASP A 248 15.74 5.40 3.60
N ILE A 249 15.61 5.11 2.31
CA ILE A 249 16.19 3.93 1.67
C ILE A 249 17.70 3.84 1.89
N ARG A 250 18.41 4.96 2.01
CA ARG A 250 19.88 4.98 2.20
C ARG A 250 20.29 4.37 3.55
N THR A 251 19.43 4.48 4.56
CA THR A 251 19.68 3.90 5.90
C THR A 251 19.13 2.47 6.03
N ARG A 252 18.09 2.17 5.25
CA ARG A 252 17.26 0.96 5.39
C ARG A 252 17.64 -0.15 4.43
N ALA A 253 18.10 0.21 3.22
CA ALA A 253 18.59 -0.70 2.19
C ALA A 253 19.77 -0.06 1.44
N PRO A 254 20.94 0.10 2.09
CA PRO A 254 22.04 0.91 1.56
C PRO A 254 22.52 0.47 0.17
N LEU A 255 22.60 -0.84 -0.08
CA LEU A 255 23.05 -1.36 -1.38
C LEU A 255 22.00 -1.08 -2.48
N VAL A 256 20.72 -1.29 -2.19
CA VAL A 256 19.64 -1.00 -3.15
C VAL A 256 19.59 0.50 -3.49
N ALA A 257 19.77 1.37 -2.48
CA ALA A 257 19.89 2.80 -2.69
C ALA A 257 21.10 3.17 -3.57
N ALA A 258 22.26 2.58 -3.29
CA ALA A 258 23.47 2.81 -4.08
C ALA A 258 23.30 2.34 -5.53
N ILE A 259 22.66 1.20 -5.77
CA ILE A 259 22.32 0.73 -7.12
C ILE A 259 21.39 1.73 -7.80
N LYS A 260 20.29 2.12 -7.15
CA LYS A 260 19.33 3.11 -7.67
C LYS A 260 20.03 4.40 -8.12
N ASP A 261 20.91 4.93 -7.28
CA ASP A 261 21.52 6.25 -7.53
C ASP A 261 22.75 6.16 -8.46
N SER A 262 23.40 5.00 -8.56
CA SER A 262 24.54 4.77 -9.48
C SER A 262 24.10 4.40 -10.89
N CYS A 263 22.95 3.75 -11.05
CA CYS A 263 22.32 3.47 -12.33
C CYS A 263 21.56 4.73 -12.78
N LYS A 264 22.28 5.74 -13.28
CA LYS A 264 21.68 6.95 -13.86
C LYS A 264 20.60 6.56 -14.86
N PHE A 265 19.37 6.99 -14.60
CA PHE A 265 18.36 7.14 -15.65
C PHE A 265 18.62 8.49 -16.30
N ASP A 266 19.06 8.49 -17.56
CA ASP A 266 18.80 9.62 -18.44
C ASP A 266 17.28 9.64 -18.64
N MET A 267 16.59 10.50 -17.88
CA MET A 267 15.20 10.88 -18.17
C MET A 267 15.18 11.98 -19.22
#